data_AF-A0A970W8L4-F1
#
_entry.id   AF-A0A970W8L4-F1
#
_cell.length_a   1.000
_cell.length_b   1.000
_cell.length_c   1.000
_cell.angle_alpha   90.00
_cell.angle_beta   90.00
_cell.angle_gamma   90.00
#
_symmetry.space_group_name_H-M   'P 1'
#
loop_
_entity.id
_entity.type
_entity.pdbx_description
1 polymer ?
#
loop_
_entity_poly.entity_id
_entity_poly.type
_entity_poly.pdbx_seq_one_letter_code
_entity_poly.pdbx_strand_id
1 'polypeptide(L)'
;MVSPAPPSAHPQGAISVTDEIVEPLVGEDKYLRCRDCGIWFIFTRAEQRRFQERGYLHDPVRCPTCRFLRRQSPRRRAPGTSDAA
;
A
#
# COMPACT_ATOMS: atom_id res chain seq x y z
N MET A 1 27.03 1.29 1.13
CA MET A 1 25.65 1.66 0.73
C MET A 1 24.88 0.37 0.44
N VAL A 2 24.32 -0.23 1.48
CA VAL A 2 23.62 -1.52 1.43
C VAL A 2 22.15 -1.26 1.09
N SER A 3 21.77 -1.55 -0.15
CA SER A 3 20.36 -1.61 -0.55
C SER A 3 19.72 -2.80 0.18
N PRO A 4 18.68 -2.59 1.02
CA PRO A 4 17.95 -3.71 1.61
C PRO A 4 17.18 -4.43 0.49
N ALA A 5 17.63 -5.64 0.17
CA ALA A 5 16.91 -6.54 -0.72
C ALA A 5 15.55 -6.92 -0.08
N PRO A 6 14.48 -7.10 -0.89
CA PRO A 6 13.24 -7.70 -0.38
C PRO A 6 13.55 -9.09 0.18
N PRO A 7 12.83 -9.58 1.20
CA PRO A 7 13.02 -10.94 1.68
C PRO A 7 12.74 -11.91 0.51
N SER A 8 13.78 -12.58 0.03
CA SER A 8 13.68 -13.71 -0.89
C SER A 8 12.94 -14.85 -0.19
N ALA A 9 11.62 -14.82 -0.23
CA ALA A 9 10.77 -15.88 0.29
C ALA A 9 9.58 -16.10 -0.65
N HIS A 10 9.85 -16.71 -1.80
CA HIS A 10 8.88 -17.55 -2.49
C HIS A 10 9.56 -18.90 -2.74
N PRO A 11 9.42 -19.89 -1.83
CA PRO A 11 9.60 -21.27 -2.23
C PRO A 11 8.44 -21.61 -3.18
N GLN A 12 8.73 -21.71 -4.47
CA GLN A 12 7.77 -22.19 -5.47
C GLN A 12 7.52 -23.67 -5.23
N GLY A 13 6.61 -23.98 -4.29
CA GLY A 13 5.99 -25.28 -4.17
C GLY A 13 4.90 -25.41 -5.24
N ALA A 14 5.22 -26.10 -6.33
CA ALA A 14 4.25 -26.46 -7.35
C ALA A 14 3.21 -27.44 -6.75
N ILE A 15 1.99 -26.96 -6.53
CA ILE A 15 0.82 -27.82 -6.38
C ILE A 15 -0.01 -27.73 -7.66
N SER A 16 -0.04 -28.84 -8.40
CA SER A 16 -0.90 -29.02 -9.57
C SER A 16 -2.34 -29.25 -9.10
N VAL A 17 -3.15 -28.18 -9.04
CA VAL A 17 -4.60 -28.31 -8.93
C VAL A 17 -5.23 -27.73 -10.20
N THR A 18 -5.72 -28.63 -11.05
CA THR A 18 -6.58 -28.32 -12.18
C THR A 18 -7.98 -27.98 -11.69
N ASP A 19 -8.52 -26.88 -12.22
CA ASP A 19 -9.94 -26.58 -12.45
C ASP A 19 -10.90 -26.29 -11.26
N GLU A 20 -11.70 -25.22 -11.44
CA GLU A 20 -12.99 -24.90 -10.77
C GLU A 20 -13.06 -24.23 -9.38
N ILE A 21 -12.34 -23.12 -9.13
CA ILE A 21 -12.78 -22.11 -8.14
C ILE A 21 -12.52 -20.70 -8.67
N VAL A 22 -13.48 -20.13 -9.40
CA VAL A 22 -13.52 -18.67 -9.64
C VAL A 22 -14.06 -18.01 -8.36
N GLU A 23 -13.23 -17.96 -7.31
CA GLU A 23 -13.38 -16.91 -6.28
C GLU A 23 -13.26 -15.57 -7.03
N PRO A 24 -14.06 -14.53 -6.73
CA PRO A 24 -13.88 -13.25 -7.40
C PRO A 24 -12.49 -12.72 -7.06
N LEU A 25 -11.59 -12.86 -8.04
CA LEU A 25 -10.14 -12.79 -7.92
C LEU A 25 -9.70 -11.35 -7.68
N VAL A 26 -9.93 -10.86 -6.47
CA VAL A 26 -9.01 -9.90 -5.90
C VAL A 26 -7.71 -10.65 -5.69
N GLY A 27 -6.67 -10.26 -6.42
CA GLY A 27 -5.46 -11.05 -6.65
C GLY A 27 -4.62 -11.35 -5.41
N GLU A 28 -3.46 -11.96 -5.65
CA GLU A 28 -2.49 -12.31 -4.60
C GLU A 28 -1.94 -11.08 -3.88
N ASP A 29 -1.30 -11.30 -2.72
CA ASP A 29 -0.65 -10.25 -1.95
C ASP A 29 0.49 -9.61 -2.76
N LYS A 30 0.57 -8.28 -2.73
CA LYS A 30 1.58 -7.53 -3.51
C LYS A 30 2.52 -6.78 -2.59
N TYR A 31 3.83 -6.84 -2.85
CA TYR A 31 4.81 -5.99 -2.16
C TYR A 31 5.00 -4.68 -2.93
N LEU A 32 4.75 -3.56 -2.27
CA LEU A 32 4.86 -2.22 -2.84
C LEU A 32 5.91 -1.41 -2.10
N ARG A 33 6.60 -0.53 -2.82
CA ARG A 33 7.59 0.38 -2.24
C ARG A 33 6.94 1.72 -1.90
N CYS A 34 7.06 2.15 -0.65
CA CYS A 34 6.53 3.44 -0.22
C CYS A 34 7.30 4.60 -0.90
N ARG A 35 6.59 5.52 -1.54
CA ARG A 35 7.20 6.71 -2.15
C ARG A 35 7.83 7.68 -1.16
N ASP A 36 7.33 7.73 0.08
CA ASP A 36 7.81 8.71 1.07
C ASP A 36 9.04 8.18 1.84
N CYS A 37 8.99 6.96 2.37
CA CYS A 37 10.05 6.39 3.20
C CYS A 37 10.90 5.32 2.49
N GLY A 38 10.53 4.89 1.30
CA GLY A 38 11.26 3.89 0.52
C GLY A 38 11.16 2.44 1.03
N ILE A 39 10.44 2.20 2.14
CA ILE A 39 10.26 0.88 2.77
C ILE A 39 9.23 0.06 1.98
N TRP A 40 9.48 -1.24 1.87
CA TRP A 40 8.55 -2.22 1.32
C TRP A 40 7.41 -2.51 2.30
N PHE A 41 6.18 -2.51 1.80
CA PHE A 41 5.00 -2.91 2.57
C PHE A 41 4.12 -3.84 1.74
N ILE A 42 3.33 -4.66 2.44
CA ILE A 42 2.39 -5.60 1.83
C ILE A 42 1.07 -4.88 1.53
N PHE A 43 0.52 -5.15 0.36
CA PHE A 43 -0.83 -4.81 -0.04
C PHE A 43 -1.62 -6.11 -0.17
N THR A 44 -2.23 -6.51 0.95
CA THR A 44 -2.90 -7.81 1.06
C THR A 44 -4.13 -7.91 0.16
N ARG A 45 -4.54 -9.14 -0.17
CA ARG A 45 -5.81 -9.42 -0.85
C ARG A 45 -7.02 -8.79 -0.15
N ALA A 46 -7.03 -8.80 1.18
CA ALA A 46 -8.09 -8.17 1.98
C ALA A 46 -8.10 -6.64 1.83
N GLU A 47 -6.93 -5.99 1.81
CA GLU A 47 -6.83 -4.55 1.56
C GLU A 47 -7.22 -4.19 0.13
N GLN A 48 -6.86 -5.02 -0.85
CA GLN A 48 -7.26 -4.85 -2.24
C GLN A 48 -8.79 -4.87 -2.38
N ARG A 49 -9.49 -5.83 -1.73
CA ARG A 49 -10.96 -5.90 -1.69
C ARG A 49 -11.55 -4.60 -1.14
N ARG A 50 -11.01 -4.13 -0.01
CA ARG A 50 -11.43 -2.87 0.63
C ARG A 50 -11.15 -1.63 -0.24
N PHE A 51 -10.12 -1.65 -1.08
CA PHE A 51 -9.84 -0.57 -2.03
C PHE A 51 -10.83 -0.56 -3.18
N GLN A 52 -11.16 -1.73 -3.72
CA GLN A 52 -12.15 -1.89 -4.80
C GLN A 52 -13.56 -1.52 -4.33
N GLU A 53 -13.97 -1.94 -3.14
CA GLU A 53 -15.26 -1.55 -2.52
C GLU A 53 -15.39 -0.03 -2.37
N ARG A 54 -14.26 0.67 -2.19
CA ARG A 54 -14.21 2.13 -2.11
C ARG A 54 -14.11 2.81 -3.48
N GLY A 55 -14.04 2.04 -4.58
CA GLY A 55 -13.90 2.54 -5.94
C GLY A 55 -12.50 3.02 -6.31
N TYR A 56 -11.45 2.59 -5.59
CA TYR A 56 -10.07 2.91 -5.97
C TYR A 56 -9.59 1.97 -7.08
N LEU A 57 -9.20 2.54 -8.22
CA LEU A 57 -8.66 1.82 -9.37
C LEU A 57 -7.13 1.63 -9.31
N HIS A 58 -6.46 2.22 -8.32
CA HIS A 58 -5.00 2.26 -8.23
C HIS A 58 -4.50 1.72 -6.88
N ASP A 59 -3.29 1.16 -6.93
CA ASP A 59 -2.59 0.62 -5.77
C ASP A 59 -2.10 1.74 -4.83
N PRO A 60 -1.97 1.47 -3.52
CA PRO A 60 -1.42 2.43 -2.58
C PRO A 60 0.04 2.77 -2.88
N VAL A 61 0.34 4.06 -2.96
CA VAL A 61 1.71 4.56 -3.20
C VAL A 61 2.50 4.79 -1.89
N ARG A 62 1.81 4.71 -0.75
CA ARG A 62 2.37 5.01 0.58
C ARG A 62 1.99 3.92 1.57
N CYS A 63 2.97 3.52 2.39
CA CYS A 63 2.76 2.56 3.46
C CYS A 63 1.78 3.09 4.53
N PRO A 64 1.14 2.20 5.31
CA PRO A 64 0.17 2.58 6.35
C PRO A 64 0.75 3.59 7.35
N THR A 65 2.02 3.44 7.74
CA THR A 65 2.72 4.36 8.65
C THR A 65 2.77 5.79 8.10
N CYS A 66 3.24 5.98 6.86
CA CYS A 66 3.29 7.31 6.24
C CYS A 66 1.90 7.91 6.02
N ARG A 67 0.89 7.08 5.70
CA ARG A 67 -0.51 7.53 5.61
C ARG A 67 -1.03 8.00 6.96
N PHE A 68 -0.73 7.28 8.04
CA PHE A 68 -1.15 7.64 9.39
C PHE A 68 -0.47 8.92 9.88
N LEU A 69 0.85 9.05 9.72
CA LEU A 69 1.60 10.27 10.07
C LEU A 69 1.06 11.51 9.35
N ARG A 70 0.68 11.38 8.08
CA ARG A 70 0.10 12.49 7.31
C ARG A 70 -1.33 12.85 7.73
N ARG A 71 -2.12 11.88 8.23
CA ARG A 71 -3.44 12.16 8.83
C ARG A 71 -3.31 12.81 10.21
N GLN A 72 -2.32 12.39 10.98
CA GLN A 72 -2.06 12.89 12.33
C GLN A 72 -1.35 14.22 12.34
N SER A 73 -0.62 14.61 11.30
CA SER A 73 -0.16 15.97 11.17
C SER A 73 -1.42 16.82 11.05
N PRO A 74 -1.86 17.55 12.11
CA PRO A 74 -2.87 18.55 11.90
C PRO A 74 -2.24 19.43 10.83
N ARG A 75 -2.96 19.66 9.72
CA ARG A 75 -2.66 20.84 8.94
C ARG A 75 -2.72 21.95 9.98
N ARG A 76 -1.57 22.41 10.47
CA ARG A 76 -1.45 23.74 11.03
C ARG A 76 -2.09 24.55 9.93
N ARG A 77 -3.33 25.00 10.16
CA ARG A 77 -3.84 26.16 9.43
C ARG A 77 -2.69 27.13 9.61
N ALA A 78 -1.90 27.31 8.54
CA ALA A 78 -0.99 28.42 8.52
C ALA A 78 -1.89 29.61 8.89
N PRO A 79 -1.57 30.37 9.96
CA PRO A 79 -2.29 31.61 10.18
C PRO A 79 -2.14 32.38 8.87
N GLY A 80 -3.27 32.65 8.22
CA GLY A 80 -3.29 33.49 7.04
C GLY A 80 -2.58 34.78 7.42
N THR A 81 -1.51 35.09 6.71
CA THR A 81 -0.87 36.40 6.77
C THR A 81 -1.82 37.39 6.12
N SER A 82 -2.76 37.90 6.90
CA SER A 82 -3.52 39.11 6.60
C SER A 82 -3.23 40.09 7.72
N ASP A 83 -2.15 40.86 7.56
CA ASP A 83 -2.27 42.28 7.25
C ASP A 83 -0.90 42.92 7.09
N ALA A 84 -0.72 43.49 5.89
CA ALA A 84 0.29 44.48 5.57
C ALA A 84 -0.48 45.78 5.32
N ALA A 85 -0.37 46.76 6.22
CA ALA A 85 -0.49 48.21 6.02
C ALA A 85 -0.65 48.92 7.37
#